data_AF-A0A6G3R946-F1
#
_entry.id   AF-A0A6G3R946-F1
#
_cell.length_a   1.000
_cell.length_b   1.000
_cell.length_c   1.000
_cell.angle_alpha   90.00
_cell.angle_beta   90.00
_cell.angle_gamma   90.00
#
_symmetry.space_group_name_H-M   'P 1'
#
loop_
_entity.id
_entity.type
_entity.pdbx_description
1 polymer ?
#
loop_
_entity_poly.entity_id
_entity_poly.type
_entity_poly.pdbx_seq_one_letter_code
_entity_poly.pdbx_strand_id
1 'polypeptide(L)'
;KAAALHRVAELAWERGEPTVALRYYDAALAADAEHHPSLAGRGRALAALGRSSEALLAYRSALTKHPLPEYALELGELYESLKLAPAARAQYDTLRTLVKQEKARGIGINNERVLGLLDADHGDADAAVRRLTAEYKRHAGPETADALGWALHRAGDGEAGLKLVTKAMDKGPRSALFAYHRGVIERELQYYGAARRHLNEALRINPYFSPLGVPAAKRALGALGEPPEGGPAQLYASPQERSGAALPSRRTGTRDSGPSGD
;
A
#
# COMPACT_ATOMS: atom_id res chain seq x y z
N LYS A 1 10.38 11.24 25.01
CA LYS A 1 10.73 12.25 23.99
C LYS A 1 11.03 11.61 22.63
N ALA A 2 11.98 10.68 22.53
CA ALA A 2 12.34 10.00 21.28
C ALA A 2 11.14 9.35 20.56
N ALA A 3 10.31 8.58 21.26
CA ALA A 3 9.11 7.95 20.69
C ALA A 3 8.11 8.94 20.05
N ALA A 4 7.92 10.11 20.65
CA ALA A 4 7.03 11.13 20.09
C ALA A 4 7.61 11.77 18.81
N LEU A 5 8.91 12.07 18.80
CA LEU A 5 9.62 12.57 17.62
C LEU A 5 9.62 11.53 16.50
N HIS A 6 9.82 10.25 16.84
CA HIS A 6 9.68 9.14 15.91
C HIS A 6 8.29 9.09 15.29
N ARG A 7 7.21 9.25 16.07
CA ARG A 7 5.85 9.25 15.51
C ARG A 7 5.62 10.40 14.54
N VAL A 8 6.17 11.59 14.81
CA VAL A 8 6.12 12.72 13.87
C VAL A 8 6.90 12.39 12.58
N ALA A 9 8.05 11.72 12.71
CA ALA A 9 8.84 11.27 11.57
C ALA A 9 8.07 10.25 10.71
N GLU A 10 7.38 9.27 11.32
CA GLU A 10 6.52 8.31 10.60
C GLU A 10 5.40 9.02 9.83
N LEU A 11 4.73 10.01 10.43
CA LEU A 11 3.69 10.80 9.75
C LEU A 11 4.24 11.64 8.59
N ALA A 12 5.47 12.13 8.70
CA ALA A 12 6.15 12.80 7.59
C ALA A 12 6.52 11.79 6.48
N TRP A 13 6.99 10.60 6.85
CA TRP A 13 7.28 9.52 5.92
C TRP A 13 6.03 9.06 5.16
N GLU A 14 4.92 8.81 5.86
CA GLU A 14 3.64 8.39 5.28
C GLU A 14 3.13 9.39 4.23
N ARG A 15 3.44 10.69 4.38
CA ARG A 15 3.08 11.77 3.44
C ARG A 15 4.11 12.00 2.32
N GLY A 16 5.16 11.18 2.25
CA GLY A 16 6.20 11.31 1.23
C GLY A 16 7.14 12.50 1.43
N GLU A 17 7.39 12.90 2.68
CA GLU A 17 8.28 14.02 3.06
C GLU A 17 9.61 13.50 3.67
N PRO A 18 10.49 12.83 2.92
CA PRO A 18 11.66 12.14 3.48
C PRO A 18 12.66 13.10 4.16
N THR A 19 12.81 14.33 3.68
CA THR A 19 13.66 15.34 4.32
C THR A 19 13.12 15.74 5.71
N VAL A 20 11.80 15.90 5.83
CA VAL A 20 11.15 16.24 7.11
C VAL A 20 11.21 15.04 8.05
N ALA A 21 10.95 13.84 7.55
CA ALA A 21 11.06 12.60 8.31
C ALA A 21 12.47 12.42 8.88
N LEU A 22 13.50 12.57 8.04
CA LEU A 22 14.91 12.46 8.45
C LEU A 22 15.25 13.40 9.61
N ARG A 23 14.84 14.67 9.53
CA ARG A 23 15.07 15.65 10.60
C ARG A 23 14.48 15.19 11.93
N TYR A 24 13.29 14.61 11.92
CA TYR A 24 12.64 14.13 13.15
C TYR A 24 13.20 12.80 13.64
N TYR A 25 13.64 11.90 12.75
CA TYR A 25 14.39 10.72 13.17
C TYR A 25 15.73 11.11 13.81
N ASP A 26 16.47 12.05 13.23
CA ASP A 26 17.72 12.56 13.80
C ASP A 26 17.47 13.24 15.16
N ALA A 27 16.37 14.01 15.31
CA ALA A 27 15.99 14.59 16.59
C ALA A 27 15.59 13.53 17.62
N ALA A 28 14.93 12.43 17.21
CA ALA A 28 14.63 11.31 18.08
C ALA A 28 15.92 10.63 18.56
N LEU A 29 16.89 10.43 17.66
CA LEU A 29 18.19 9.84 17.96
C LEU A 29 19.10 10.74 18.80
N ALA A 30 18.97 12.06 18.68
CA ALA A 30 19.63 13.00 19.58
C ALA A 30 19.05 12.93 21.01
N ALA A 31 17.78 12.54 21.16
CA ALA A 31 17.16 12.33 22.47
C ALA A 31 17.43 10.93 23.04
N ASP A 32 17.61 9.93 22.18
CA ASP A 32 17.98 8.56 22.51
C ASP A 32 18.68 7.89 21.32
N ALA A 33 20.01 7.79 21.39
CA ALA A 33 20.84 7.24 20.31
C ALA A 33 20.58 5.74 20.06
N GLU A 34 19.97 5.05 21.02
CA GLU A 34 19.71 3.61 20.99
C GLU A 34 18.29 3.29 20.49
N HIS A 35 17.49 4.31 20.16
CA HIS A 35 16.10 4.17 19.72
C HIS A 35 16.01 3.50 18.33
N HIS A 36 16.05 2.17 18.31
CA HIS A 36 16.10 1.35 17.10
C HIS A 36 15.01 1.64 16.06
N PRO A 37 13.75 2.01 16.39
CA PRO A 37 12.77 2.38 15.38
C PRO A 37 13.16 3.64 14.60
N SER A 38 13.82 4.59 15.26
CA SER A 38 14.34 5.79 14.59
C SER A 38 15.60 5.54 13.79
N LEU A 39 16.42 4.55 14.16
CA LEU A 39 17.53 4.10 13.31
C LEU A 39 17.02 3.51 12.00
N ALA A 40 16.01 2.63 12.05
CA ALA A 40 15.39 2.04 10.86
C ALA A 40 14.70 3.12 9.99
N GLY A 41 13.88 3.98 10.61
CA GLY A 41 13.21 5.07 9.90
C GLY A 41 14.19 6.07 9.27
N ARG A 42 15.31 6.39 9.96
CA ARG A 42 16.42 7.15 9.38
C ARG A 42 16.99 6.47 8.15
N GLY A 43 17.21 5.15 8.21
CA GLY A 43 17.63 4.34 7.05
C GLY A 43 16.68 4.49 5.87
N ARG A 44 15.37 4.39 6.13
CA ARG A 44 14.31 4.55 5.13
C ARG A 44 14.32 5.92 4.47
N ALA A 45 14.38 6.99 5.26
CA ALA A 45 14.42 8.35 4.76
C ALA A 45 15.71 8.65 3.97
N LEU A 46 16.87 8.16 4.43
CA LEU A 46 18.14 8.31 3.72
C LEU A 46 18.14 7.58 2.37
N ALA A 47 17.57 6.38 2.31
CA ALA A 47 17.44 5.64 1.05
C ALA A 47 16.58 6.42 0.03
N ALA A 48 15.45 6.98 0.48
CA ALA A 48 14.59 7.83 -0.35
C ALA A 48 15.30 9.09 -0.88
N LEU A 49 16.27 9.62 -0.12
CA LEU A 49 17.09 10.77 -0.49
C LEU A 49 18.34 10.40 -1.31
N GLY A 50 18.50 9.13 -1.69
CA GLY A 50 19.66 8.65 -2.46
C GLY A 50 20.96 8.50 -1.66
N ARG A 51 20.90 8.63 -0.32
CA ARG A 51 22.05 8.50 0.60
C ARG A 51 22.25 7.04 1.01
N SER A 52 22.43 6.15 0.03
CA SER A 52 22.36 4.70 0.20
C SER A 52 23.38 4.15 1.21
N SER A 53 24.62 4.63 1.20
CA SER A 53 25.66 4.15 2.15
C SER A 53 25.28 4.41 3.61
N GLU A 54 24.73 5.60 3.89
CA GLU A 54 24.27 5.97 5.24
C GLU A 54 22.99 5.24 5.61
N ALA A 55 22.09 5.01 4.64
CA ALA A 55 20.89 4.23 4.84
C ALA A 55 21.20 2.79 5.27
N LEU A 56 22.12 2.13 4.57
CA LEU A 56 22.59 0.78 4.90
C LEU A 56 23.22 0.73 6.30
N LEU A 57 23.99 1.75 6.69
CA LEU A 57 24.55 1.84 8.03
C LEU A 57 23.45 1.94 9.09
N ALA A 58 22.47 2.82 8.90
CA ALA A 58 21.39 3.04 9.86
C ALA A 58 20.53 1.78 10.08
N TYR A 59 20.17 1.06 9.01
CA TYR A 59 19.46 -0.22 9.13
C TYR A 59 20.28 -1.30 9.83
N ARG A 60 21.57 -1.44 9.51
CA ARG A 60 22.45 -2.38 10.21
C ARG A 60 22.51 -2.07 11.70
N SER A 61 22.66 -0.79 12.06
CA SER A 61 22.60 -0.36 13.46
C SER A 61 21.26 -0.73 14.10
N ALA A 62 20.12 -0.49 13.43
CA ALA A 62 18.81 -0.87 13.94
C ALA A 62 18.70 -2.38 14.22
N LEU A 63 19.14 -3.23 13.28
CA LEU A 63 19.16 -4.69 13.44
C LEU A 63 20.10 -5.17 14.55
N THR A 64 21.26 -4.53 14.71
CA THR A 64 22.19 -4.85 15.82
C THR A 64 21.57 -4.50 17.17
N LYS A 65 20.83 -3.39 17.28
CA LYS A 65 20.17 -3.00 18.52
C LYS A 65 18.95 -3.85 18.83
N HIS A 66 18.11 -4.09 17.83
CA HIS A 66 16.93 -4.94 17.97
C HIS A 66 16.71 -5.74 16.67
N PRO A 67 16.95 -7.07 16.70
CA PRO A 67 16.73 -7.92 15.54
C PRO A 67 15.23 -8.07 15.27
N LEU A 68 14.68 -7.29 14.33
CA LEU A 68 13.28 -7.41 13.90
C LEU A 68 13.20 -7.89 12.45
N PRO A 69 12.24 -8.81 12.15
CA PRO A 69 11.94 -9.23 10.78
C PRO A 69 11.71 -8.06 9.80
N GLU A 70 10.98 -7.02 10.23
CA GLU A 70 10.69 -5.84 9.40
C GLU A 70 11.98 -5.12 8.95
N TYR A 71 12.96 -4.96 9.85
CA TYR A 71 14.23 -4.29 9.51
C TYR A 71 15.07 -5.11 8.55
N ALA A 72 15.03 -6.45 8.69
CA ALA A 72 15.69 -7.35 7.76
C ALA A 72 15.03 -7.31 6.37
N LEU A 73 13.69 -7.21 6.30
CA LEU A 73 12.98 -7.04 5.03
C LEU A 73 13.40 -5.76 4.33
N GLU A 74 13.26 -4.61 5.00
CA GLU A 74 13.57 -3.30 4.42
C GLU A 74 15.03 -3.17 4.00
N LEU A 75 15.97 -3.72 4.79
CA LEU A 75 17.38 -3.76 4.41
C LEU A 75 17.63 -4.68 3.21
N GLY A 76 16.94 -5.82 3.14
CA GLY A 76 17.01 -6.74 2.00
C GLY A 76 16.54 -6.09 0.71
N GLU A 77 15.37 -5.43 0.74
CA GLU A 77 14.82 -4.70 -0.41
C GLU A 77 15.74 -3.54 -0.84
N LEU A 78 16.36 -2.84 0.12
CA LEU A 78 17.35 -1.81 -0.17
C LEU A 78 18.57 -2.41 -0.89
N TYR A 79 19.14 -3.51 -0.41
CA TYR A 79 20.23 -4.20 -1.11
C TYR A 79 19.82 -4.65 -2.53
N GLU A 80 18.61 -5.16 -2.70
CA GLU A 80 18.09 -5.58 -3.99
C GLU A 80 17.94 -4.41 -4.97
N SER A 81 17.44 -3.27 -4.49
CA SER A 81 17.34 -2.04 -5.28
C SER A 81 18.71 -1.56 -5.77
N LEU A 82 19.76 -1.80 -4.97
CA LEU A 82 21.16 -1.49 -5.26
C LEU A 82 21.86 -2.60 -6.07
N LYS A 83 21.13 -3.62 -6.52
CA LYS A 83 21.65 -4.78 -7.29
C LYS A 83 22.67 -5.63 -6.53
N LEU A 84 22.64 -5.61 -5.20
CA LEU A 84 23.50 -6.40 -4.33
C LEU A 84 22.80 -7.70 -3.91
N ALA A 85 22.51 -8.56 -4.89
CA ALA A 85 21.66 -9.74 -4.70
C ALA A 85 22.12 -10.72 -3.59
N PRO A 86 23.42 -11.03 -3.40
CA PRO A 86 23.86 -11.87 -2.29
C PRO A 86 23.54 -11.26 -0.92
N ALA A 87 23.72 -9.94 -0.78
CA ALA A 87 23.44 -9.23 0.47
C ALA A 87 21.93 -9.17 0.76
N ALA A 88 21.10 -8.96 -0.27
CA ALA A 88 19.64 -9.01 -0.14
C ALA A 88 19.16 -10.37 0.37
N ARG A 89 19.61 -11.47 -0.27
CA ARG A 89 19.26 -12.84 0.15
C ARG A 89 19.66 -13.12 1.60
N ALA A 90 20.84 -12.69 2.02
CA ALA A 90 21.28 -12.86 3.41
C ALA A 90 20.33 -12.19 4.43
N GLN A 91 19.74 -11.04 4.09
CA GLN A 91 18.76 -10.40 4.97
C GLN A 91 17.41 -11.11 4.95
N TYR A 92 16.97 -11.60 3.79
CA TYR A 92 15.76 -12.43 3.70
C TYR A 92 15.89 -13.73 4.50
N ASP A 93 17.07 -14.36 4.52
CA ASP A 93 17.34 -15.54 5.35
C ASP A 93 17.41 -15.19 6.84
N THR A 94 17.93 -14.01 7.17
CA THR A 94 17.90 -13.48 8.55
C THR A 94 16.45 -13.32 9.02
N LEU A 95 15.58 -12.73 8.20
CA LEU A 95 14.16 -12.59 8.49
C LEU A 95 13.49 -13.93 8.80
N ARG A 96 13.65 -14.92 7.90
CA ARG A 96 13.11 -16.28 8.09
C ARG A 96 13.61 -16.91 9.40
N THR A 97 14.88 -16.71 9.72
CA THR A 97 15.49 -17.20 10.96
C THR A 97 14.87 -16.54 12.20
N LEU A 98 14.69 -15.21 12.19
CA LEU A 98 14.09 -14.47 13.30
C LEU A 98 12.66 -14.94 13.59
N VAL A 99 11.81 -15.04 12.56
CA VAL A 99 10.42 -15.49 12.73
C VAL A 99 10.35 -16.93 13.25
N LYS A 100 11.23 -17.82 12.77
CA LYS A 100 11.33 -19.20 13.28
C LYS A 100 11.70 -19.23 14.78
N GLN A 101 12.65 -18.38 15.20
CA GLN A 101 13.08 -18.31 16.60
C GLN A 101 11.99 -17.72 17.50
N GLU A 102 11.30 -16.67 17.07
CA GLU A 102 10.17 -16.06 17.81
C GLU A 102 9.07 -17.08 18.07
N LYS A 103 8.69 -17.83 17.02
CA LYS A 103 7.70 -18.91 17.12
C LYS A 103 8.13 -20.01 18.09
N ALA A 104 9.40 -20.42 18.04
CA ALA A 104 9.93 -21.43 18.95
C ALA A 104 9.94 -20.97 20.43
N ARG A 105 10.10 -19.65 20.66
CA ARG A 105 10.05 -19.05 22.00
C ARG A 105 8.62 -18.80 22.51
N GLY A 106 7.60 -18.97 21.67
CA GLY A 106 6.21 -18.67 22.02
C GLY A 106 5.95 -17.20 22.29
N ILE A 107 6.79 -16.30 21.77
CA ILE A 107 6.58 -14.84 21.90
C ILE A 107 5.36 -14.48 21.04
N GLY A 108 4.33 -13.89 21.64
CA GLY A 108 3.07 -13.54 20.98
C GLY A 108 3.14 -12.42 19.94
N ILE A 109 4.33 -11.95 19.58
CA ILE A 109 4.53 -10.99 18.48
C ILE A 109 4.58 -11.81 17.20
N ASN A 110 3.43 -11.91 16.55
CA ASN A 110 3.27 -12.75 15.39
C ASN A 110 3.73 -12.03 14.10
N ASN A 111 5.01 -12.14 13.77
CA ASN A 111 5.60 -11.58 12.53
C ASN A 111 5.31 -12.43 11.27
N GLU A 112 4.34 -13.36 11.33
CA GLU A 112 3.94 -14.19 10.18
C GLU A 112 3.39 -13.33 9.02
N ARG A 113 2.90 -12.11 9.28
CA ARG A 113 2.55 -11.14 8.22
C ARG A 113 3.77 -10.73 7.38
N VAL A 114 4.87 -10.36 8.04
CA VAL A 114 6.10 -9.90 7.38
C VAL A 114 6.75 -11.04 6.60
N LEU A 115 6.79 -12.24 7.19
CA LEU A 115 7.26 -13.44 6.49
C LEU A 115 6.36 -13.77 5.28
N GLY A 116 5.04 -13.62 5.41
CA GLY A 116 4.11 -13.83 4.31
C GLY A 116 4.36 -12.88 3.14
N LEU A 117 4.61 -11.59 3.40
CA LEU A 117 4.98 -10.62 2.36
C LEU A 117 6.30 -11.00 1.69
N LEU A 118 7.32 -11.35 2.47
CA LEU A 118 8.60 -11.82 1.93
C LEU A 118 8.42 -13.04 1.01
N ASP A 119 7.66 -14.05 1.44
CA ASP A 119 7.46 -15.27 0.65
C ASP A 119 6.59 -15.01 -0.59
N ALA A 120 5.64 -14.07 -0.54
CA ALA A 120 4.86 -13.66 -1.70
C ALA A 120 5.73 -13.01 -2.79
N ASP A 121 6.70 -12.18 -2.40
CA ASP A 121 7.54 -11.45 -3.34
C ASP A 121 8.80 -12.20 -3.79
N HIS A 122 9.40 -12.99 -2.88
CA HIS A 122 10.74 -13.58 -3.02
C HIS A 122 10.81 -15.07 -2.67
N GLY A 123 9.68 -15.77 -2.53
CA GLY A 123 9.63 -17.16 -2.10
C GLY A 123 8.44 -17.94 -2.65
N ASP A 124 7.83 -18.76 -1.78
CA ASP A 124 6.66 -19.59 -2.09
C ASP A 124 5.37 -18.80 -1.81
N ALA A 125 4.71 -18.34 -2.87
CA ALA A 125 3.47 -17.57 -2.78
C ALA A 125 2.30 -18.40 -2.18
N ASP A 126 2.24 -19.72 -2.41
CA ASP A 126 1.21 -20.57 -1.81
C ASP A 126 1.43 -20.71 -0.31
N ALA A 127 2.69 -20.80 0.13
CA ALA A 127 3.03 -20.77 1.55
C ALA A 127 2.64 -19.42 2.18
N ALA A 128 2.87 -18.31 1.48
CA ALA A 128 2.42 -16.99 1.90
C ALA A 128 0.90 -16.93 2.07
N VAL A 129 0.11 -17.43 1.11
CA VAL A 129 -1.35 -17.49 1.20
C VAL A 129 -1.81 -18.29 2.42
N ARG A 130 -1.27 -19.50 2.63
CA ARG A 130 -1.62 -20.34 3.80
C ARG A 130 -1.35 -19.60 5.11
N ARG A 131 -0.18 -18.97 5.21
CA ARG A 131 0.27 -18.22 6.38
C ARG A 131 -0.61 -17.00 6.67
N LEU A 132 -0.81 -16.16 5.66
CA LEU A 132 -1.56 -14.92 5.78
C LEU A 132 -3.07 -15.18 5.96
N THR A 133 -3.59 -16.31 5.45
CA THR A 133 -4.95 -16.75 5.74
C THR A 133 -5.13 -17.10 7.22
N ALA A 134 -4.17 -17.82 7.80
CA ALA A 134 -4.20 -18.12 9.23
C ALA A 134 -4.09 -16.85 10.08
N GLU A 135 -3.24 -15.91 9.65
CA GLU A 135 -3.06 -14.63 10.32
C GLU A 135 -4.32 -13.75 10.26
N TYR A 136 -4.91 -13.60 9.07
CA TYR A 136 -6.12 -12.82 8.88
C TYR A 136 -7.31 -13.37 9.69
N LYS A 137 -7.39 -14.69 9.91
CA LYS A 137 -8.40 -15.30 10.81
C LYS A 137 -8.21 -14.91 12.28
N ARG A 138 -6.97 -14.70 12.72
CA ARG A 138 -6.64 -14.32 14.11
C ARG A 138 -6.76 -12.80 14.32
N HIS A 139 -6.25 -12.04 13.35
CA HIS A 139 -6.10 -10.60 13.41
C HIS A 139 -6.63 -10.00 12.10
N ALA A 140 -7.95 -9.94 11.98
CA ALA A 140 -8.60 -9.32 10.84
C ALA A 140 -8.40 -7.80 10.88
N GLY A 141 -7.52 -7.27 10.04
CA GLY A 141 -7.22 -5.85 9.92
C GLY A 141 -6.92 -5.47 8.46
N PRO A 142 -6.89 -4.16 8.16
CA PRO A 142 -6.55 -3.69 6.82
C PRO A 142 -5.18 -4.19 6.33
N GLU A 143 -4.16 -4.21 7.19
CA GLU A 143 -2.80 -4.63 6.84
C GLU A 143 -2.70 -6.13 6.54
N THR A 144 -3.41 -6.97 7.29
CA THR A 144 -3.45 -8.41 7.04
C THR A 144 -4.34 -8.76 5.85
N ALA A 145 -5.40 -7.98 5.60
CA ALA A 145 -6.21 -8.10 4.39
C ALA A 145 -5.41 -7.73 3.14
N ASP A 146 -4.68 -6.61 3.16
CA ASP A 146 -3.83 -6.19 2.05
C ASP A 146 -2.74 -7.22 1.76
N ALA A 147 -2.00 -7.66 2.79
CA ALA A 147 -0.95 -8.66 2.64
C ALA A 147 -1.49 -9.99 2.08
N LEU A 148 -2.63 -10.48 2.59
CA LEU A 148 -3.26 -11.70 2.06
C LEU A 148 -3.73 -11.51 0.61
N GLY A 149 -4.31 -10.35 0.30
CA GLY A 149 -4.73 -10.01 -1.06
C GLY A 149 -3.56 -9.99 -2.04
N TRP A 150 -2.44 -9.40 -1.62
CA TRP A 150 -1.19 -9.41 -2.39
C TRP A 150 -0.66 -10.84 -2.59
N ALA A 151 -0.60 -11.66 -1.54
CA ALA A 151 -0.15 -13.04 -1.64
C ALA A 151 -1.03 -13.90 -2.56
N LEU A 152 -2.36 -13.74 -2.50
CA LEU A 152 -3.29 -14.43 -3.40
C LEU A 152 -3.02 -14.07 -4.86
N HIS A 153 -2.80 -12.78 -5.14
CA HIS A 153 -2.40 -12.34 -6.46
C HIS A 153 -1.08 -12.98 -6.92
N ARG A 154 -0.05 -12.98 -6.06
CA ARG A 154 1.24 -13.60 -6.36
C ARG A 154 1.15 -15.11 -6.57
N ALA A 155 0.16 -15.77 -5.97
CA ALA A 155 -0.17 -17.18 -6.17
C ALA A 155 -1.09 -17.44 -7.40
N GLY A 156 -1.49 -16.39 -8.13
CA GLY A 156 -2.28 -16.50 -9.35
C GLY A 156 -3.78 -16.26 -9.18
N ASP A 157 -4.30 -16.09 -7.96
CA ASP A 157 -5.70 -15.76 -7.69
C ASP A 157 -5.88 -14.23 -7.55
N GLY A 158 -5.72 -13.53 -8.67
CA GLY A 158 -5.86 -12.08 -8.73
C GLY A 158 -7.26 -11.57 -8.35
N GLU A 159 -8.32 -12.32 -8.67
CA GLU A 159 -9.70 -11.95 -8.38
C GLU A 159 -10.00 -12.00 -6.86
N ALA A 160 -9.58 -13.06 -6.17
CA ALA A 160 -9.67 -13.09 -4.71
C ALA A 160 -8.75 -12.03 -4.07
N GLY A 161 -7.55 -11.84 -4.64
CA GLY A 161 -6.62 -10.79 -4.24
C GLY A 161 -7.24 -9.39 -4.29
N LEU A 162 -7.90 -9.05 -5.40
CA LEU A 162 -8.53 -7.75 -5.62
C LEU A 162 -9.62 -7.44 -4.58
N LYS A 163 -10.43 -8.45 -4.20
CA LYS A 163 -11.47 -8.29 -3.17
C LYS A 163 -10.86 -7.90 -1.82
N LEU A 164 -9.75 -8.52 -1.43
CA LEU A 164 -9.11 -8.26 -0.14
C LEU A 164 -8.38 -6.92 -0.11
N VAL A 165 -7.59 -6.56 -1.13
CA VAL A 165 -6.92 -5.26 -1.18
C VAL A 165 -7.93 -4.11 -1.29
N THR A 166 -9.08 -4.32 -1.94
CA THR A 166 -10.17 -3.34 -1.97
C THR A 166 -10.73 -3.14 -0.56
N LYS A 167 -11.04 -4.22 0.16
CA LYS A 167 -11.50 -4.15 1.55
C LYS A 167 -10.48 -3.48 2.47
N ALA A 168 -9.19 -3.72 2.24
CA ALA A 168 -8.11 -3.08 2.99
C ALA A 168 -8.10 -1.56 2.78
N MET A 169 -8.29 -1.09 1.55
CA MET A 169 -8.38 0.35 1.26
C MET A 169 -9.65 1.00 1.83
N ASP A 170 -10.79 0.31 1.79
CA ASP A 170 -12.07 0.87 2.27
C ASP A 170 -12.09 1.06 3.80
N LYS A 171 -11.39 0.20 4.54
CA LYS A 171 -11.38 0.18 6.01
C LYS A 171 -10.06 0.61 6.62
N GLY A 172 -9.05 0.85 5.80
CA GLY A 172 -7.68 1.08 6.21
C GLY A 172 -7.24 2.54 6.14
N PRO A 173 -6.01 2.81 6.60
CA PRO A 173 -5.41 4.12 6.44
C PRO A 173 -5.17 4.42 4.95
N ARG A 174 -5.04 5.71 4.66
CA ARG A 174 -4.58 6.19 3.35
C ARG A 174 -3.13 5.75 3.14
N SER A 175 -2.92 4.68 2.37
CA SER A 175 -1.62 4.00 2.22
C SER A 175 -1.18 3.94 0.77
N ALA A 176 0.07 4.35 0.50
CA ALA A 176 0.68 4.23 -0.82
C ALA A 176 0.85 2.76 -1.22
N LEU A 177 1.20 1.89 -0.26
CA LEU A 177 1.40 0.47 -0.50
C LEU A 177 0.08 -0.23 -0.90
N PHE A 178 -1.03 0.08 -0.22
CA PHE A 178 -2.33 -0.52 -0.55
C PHE A 178 -2.81 -0.10 -1.95
N ALA A 179 -2.66 1.19 -2.28
CA ALA A 179 -2.96 1.68 -3.61
C ALA A 179 -2.06 1.04 -4.69
N TYR A 180 -0.78 0.80 -4.38
CA TYR A 180 0.15 0.12 -5.26
C TYR A 180 -0.26 -1.33 -5.51
N HIS A 181 -0.49 -2.13 -4.46
CA HIS A 181 -0.91 -3.52 -4.59
C HIS A 181 -2.19 -3.65 -5.40
N ARG A 182 -3.22 -2.84 -5.08
CA ARG A 182 -4.46 -2.80 -5.86
C ARG A 182 -4.22 -2.44 -7.32
N GLY A 183 -3.45 -1.39 -7.59
CA GLY A 183 -3.16 -0.95 -8.95
C GLY A 183 -2.39 -1.99 -9.78
N VAL A 184 -1.49 -2.76 -9.14
CA VAL A 184 -0.80 -3.88 -9.81
C VAL A 184 -1.79 -5.01 -10.11
N ILE A 185 -2.61 -5.41 -9.15
CA ILE A 185 -3.60 -6.49 -9.34
C ILE A 185 -4.58 -6.12 -10.46
N GLU A 186 -5.10 -4.89 -10.45
CA GLU A 186 -6.00 -4.40 -11.50
C GLU A 186 -5.33 -4.38 -12.88
N ARG A 187 -4.03 -4.09 -12.96
CA ARG A 187 -3.30 -4.14 -14.23
C ARG A 187 -3.27 -5.57 -14.78
N GLU A 188 -2.95 -6.54 -13.93
CA GLU A 188 -2.85 -7.95 -14.30
C GLU A 188 -4.21 -8.54 -14.67
N LEU A 189 -5.29 -8.06 -14.04
CA LEU A 189 -6.68 -8.36 -14.41
C LEU A 189 -7.20 -7.51 -15.58
N GLN A 190 -6.34 -6.73 -16.25
CA GLN A 190 -6.66 -5.90 -17.42
C GLN A 190 -7.66 -4.75 -17.16
N TYR A 191 -7.89 -4.38 -15.91
CA TYR A 191 -8.65 -3.19 -15.52
C TYR A 191 -7.79 -1.92 -15.63
N TYR A 192 -7.27 -1.64 -16.83
CA TYR A 192 -6.22 -0.64 -17.08
C TYR A 192 -6.54 0.78 -16.59
N GLY A 193 -7.80 1.22 -16.69
CA GLY A 193 -8.23 2.52 -16.20
C GLY A 193 -8.15 2.63 -14.67
N ALA A 194 -8.58 1.59 -13.96
CA ALA A 194 -8.48 1.51 -12.50
C ALA A 194 -7.02 1.37 -12.06
N ALA A 195 -6.26 0.51 -12.75
CA ALA A 195 -4.83 0.31 -12.50
C ALA A 195 -4.06 1.63 -12.57
N ARG A 196 -4.28 2.41 -13.63
CA ARG A 196 -3.69 3.75 -13.79
C ARG A 196 -4.02 4.67 -12.62
N ARG A 197 -5.30 4.70 -12.21
CA ARG A 197 -5.76 5.53 -11.10
C ARG A 197 -5.03 5.19 -9.81
N HIS A 198 -5.00 3.91 -9.42
CA HIS A 198 -4.42 3.52 -8.13
C HIS A 198 -2.89 3.51 -8.12
N LEU A 199 -2.22 3.21 -9.24
CA LEU A 199 -0.78 3.38 -9.36
C LEU A 199 -0.35 4.85 -9.25
N ASN A 200 -1.10 5.77 -9.87
CA ASN A 200 -0.88 7.21 -9.68
C ASN A 200 -1.19 7.66 -8.25
N GLU A 201 -2.23 7.12 -7.63
CA GLU A 201 -2.54 7.40 -6.23
C GLU A 201 -1.40 6.97 -5.29
N ALA A 202 -0.81 5.78 -5.49
CA ALA A 202 0.32 5.32 -4.70
C ALA A 202 1.49 6.32 -4.73
N LEU A 203 1.88 6.75 -5.94
CA LEU A 203 2.96 7.73 -6.13
C LEU A 203 2.61 9.11 -5.58
N ARG A 204 1.33 9.49 -5.60
CA ARG A 204 0.86 10.76 -5.02
C ARG A 204 0.83 10.74 -3.49
N ILE A 205 0.53 9.59 -2.87
CA ILE A 205 0.54 9.46 -1.40
C ILE A 205 1.97 9.55 -0.89
N ASN A 206 2.86 8.73 -1.43
CA ASN A 206 4.27 8.75 -1.06
C ASN A 206 5.10 8.25 -2.25
N PRO A 207 5.82 9.12 -2.99
CA PRO A 207 6.63 8.69 -4.14
C PRO A 207 7.91 7.93 -3.77
N TYR A 208 8.09 7.59 -2.49
CA TYR A 208 9.24 6.87 -1.93
C TYR A 208 8.85 5.61 -1.14
N PHE A 209 7.57 5.18 -1.19
CA PHE A 209 7.01 4.15 -0.29
C PHE A 209 7.75 2.80 -0.30
N SER A 210 8.41 2.43 -1.40
CA SER A 210 9.23 1.22 -1.50
C SER A 210 10.34 1.43 -2.54
N PRO A 211 11.59 1.01 -2.25
CA PRO A 211 12.70 1.10 -3.21
C PRO A 211 12.52 0.16 -4.42
N LEU A 212 11.69 -0.88 -4.29
CA LEU A 212 11.35 -1.81 -5.39
C LEU A 212 10.02 -1.45 -6.05
N GLY A 213 9.01 -1.11 -5.23
CA GLY A 213 7.65 -0.83 -5.68
C GLY A 213 7.53 0.47 -6.47
N VAL A 214 8.23 1.55 -6.10
CA VAL A 214 8.15 2.83 -6.81
C VAL A 214 8.65 2.72 -8.26
N PRO A 215 9.85 2.16 -8.55
CA PRO A 215 10.27 1.93 -9.92
C PRO A 215 9.32 1.01 -10.70
N ALA A 216 8.74 -0.01 -10.06
CA ALA A 216 7.78 -0.91 -10.69
C ALA A 216 6.48 -0.19 -11.06
N ALA A 217 5.94 0.65 -10.17
CA ALA A 217 4.76 1.47 -10.42
C ALA A 217 4.97 2.42 -11.62
N LYS A 218 6.12 3.10 -11.67
CA LYS A 218 6.48 4.01 -12.78
C LYS A 218 6.58 3.27 -14.12
N ARG A 219 7.21 2.09 -14.14
CA ARG A 219 7.27 1.24 -15.36
C ARG A 219 5.87 0.79 -15.80
N ALA A 220 5.04 0.38 -14.86
CA ALA A 220 3.67 -0.03 -15.13
C ALA A 220 2.83 1.11 -15.73
N LEU A 221 2.93 2.32 -15.17
CA LEU A 221 2.26 3.49 -15.71
C LEU A 221 2.75 3.85 -17.13
N GLY A 222 4.06 3.78 -17.36
CA GLY A 222 4.64 3.99 -18.70
C GLY A 222 4.13 2.98 -19.73
N ALA A 223 4.03 1.71 -19.36
CA ALA A 223 3.48 0.66 -20.22
C ALA A 223 1.98 0.85 -20.50
N LEU A 224 1.22 1.39 -19.55
CA LEU A 224 -0.20 1.67 -19.72
C LEU A 224 -0.46 2.90 -20.62
N GLY A 225 0.51 3.80 -20.83
CA GLY A 225 0.35 5.02 -21.65
C GLY A 225 -0.61 6.05 -21.05
N GLU A 226 -1.08 7.04 -21.80
CA GLU A 226 -2.19 7.91 -21.38
C GLU A 226 -3.54 7.25 -21.75
N PRO A 227 -4.67 7.59 -21.08
CA PRO A 227 -5.97 7.18 -21.59
C PRO A 227 -6.20 7.76 -23.01
N PRO A 228 -6.90 7.06 -23.90
CA PRO A 228 -7.22 7.55 -25.24
C PRO A 228 -7.88 8.93 -25.17
N GLU A 229 -7.57 9.80 -26.14
CA GLU A 229 -8.29 11.06 -26.30
C GLU A 229 -9.77 10.80 -26.58
N GLY A 230 -10.65 11.56 -25.91
CA GLY A 230 -12.09 11.33 -25.93
C GLY A 230 -12.53 10.39 -24.82
N GLY A 231 -12.92 10.96 -23.67
CA GLY A 231 -13.61 10.23 -22.60
C GLY A 231 -14.86 9.50 -23.11
N PRO A 232 -15.49 8.62 -22.31
CA PRO A 232 -16.57 7.75 -22.77
C PRO A 232 -17.59 8.54 -23.59
N ALA A 233 -17.78 8.10 -24.84
CA ALA A 233 -18.48 8.83 -25.91
C ALA A 233 -19.97 9.17 -25.62
N GLN A 234 -20.46 8.91 -24.40
CA GLN A 234 -21.87 8.90 -24.03
C GLN A 234 -22.14 9.57 -22.66
N LEU A 235 -21.34 10.56 -22.24
CA LEU A 235 -21.67 11.35 -21.04
C LEU A 235 -22.65 12.49 -21.30
N TYR A 236 -22.92 12.83 -22.55
CA TYR A 236 -24.00 13.73 -22.91
C TYR A 236 -24.95 13.00 -23.84
N ALA A 237 -26.19 12.77 -23.37
CA ALA A 237 -27.29 12.40 -24.24
C ALA A 237 -27.29 13.34 -25.45
N SER A 238 -27.33 12.75 -26.63
CA SER A 238 -27.35 13.50 -27.88
C SER A 238 -28.52 14.49 -27.85
N PRO A 239 -28.40 15.71 -28.43
CA PRO A 239 -29.50 16.68 -28.44
C PRO A 239 -30.84 16.13 -28.96
N GLN A 240 -30.81 15.04 -29.73
CA GLN A 240 -31.98 14.31 -30.23
C GLN A 240 -32.73 13.53 -29.13
N GLU A 241 -32.05 13.02 -28.10
CA GLU A 241 -32.69 12.30 -26.99
C GLU A 241 -33.38 13.25 -25.99
N ARG A 242 -32.94 14.51 -25.90
CA ARG A 242 -33.62 15.54 -25.09
C ARG A 242 -34.97 15.96 -25.67
N SER A 243 -35.21 15.72 -26.96
CA SER A 243 -36.45 16.09 -27.65
C SER A 243 -37.61 15.10 -27.42
N GLY A 244 -37.36 13.91 -26.87
CA GLY A 244 -38.37 12.86 -26.73
C GLY A 244 -39.09 12.81 -25.37
N ALA A 245 -38.57 13.50 -24.35
CA ALA A 245 -39.18 13.50 -23.02
C ALA A 245 -40.29 14.56 -22.94
N ALA A 246 -41.48 14.22 -23.41
CA ALA A 246 -42.67 15.02 -23.21
C ALA A 246 -42.94 15.23 -21.70
N LEU A 247 -42.95 16.48 -21.25
CA LEU A 247 -43.40 16.87 -19.92
C LEU A 247 -44.90 16.52 -19.76
N PRO A 248 -45.33 15.93 -18.62
CA PRO A 248 -46.73 15.63 -18.40
C PRO A 248 -47.55 16.93 -18.30
N SER A 249 -48.61 16.99 -19.10
CA SER A 249 -49.52 18.13 -19.25
C SER A 249 -50.26 18.41 -17.94
N ARG A 250 -50.19 19.67 -17.47
CA ARG A 250 -50.99 20.18 -16.35
C ARG A 250 -52.48 20.06 -16.69
N ARG A 251 -53.22 19.30 -15.89
CA ARG A 251 -54.69 19.29 -15.90
C ARG A 251 -55.21 20.67 -15.46
N THR A 252 -55.89 21.37 -16.35
CA THR A 252 -56.72 22.53 -16.03
C THR A 252 -58.07 22.03 -15.51
N GLY A 253 -58.36 22.28 -14.24
CA GLY A 253 -59.67 22.00 -13.66
C GLY A 253 -60.69 23.06 -14.07
N THR A 254 -61.77 22.65 -14.72
CA THR A 254 -62.97 23.47 -14.96
C THR A 254 -64.07 23.11 -13.98
N ARG A 255 -64.56 24.18 -13.35
CA ARG A 255 -65.69 24.38 -12.44
C ARG A 255 -66.89 23.44 -12.65
N ASP A 256 -67.41 22.93 -11.54
CA ASP A 256 -68.78 22.43 -11.44
C ASP A 256 -69.63 23.46 -10.70
N SER A 257 -70.79 23.77 -11.26
CA SER A 257 -71.75 24.75 -10.78
C SER A 257 -73.11 24.06 -10.72
N GLY A 258 -73.55 23.70 -9.51
CA GLY A 258 -74.89 23.20 -9.22
C GLY A 258 -75.77 24.30 -8.60
N PRO A 259 -77.07 24.39 -8.95
CA PRO A 259 -77.95 25.47 -8.52
C PRO A 259 -78.69 25.21 -7.19
N SER A 260 -79.32 26.28 -6.73
CA SER A 260 -79.92 26.59 -5.43
C SER A 260 -81.35 26.06 -5.17
N GLY A 261 -81.75 26.02 -3.88
CA GLY A 261 -83.13 26.04 -3.34
C GLY A 261 -83.67 24.67 -2.95
N ASP A 262 -84.24 24.39 -1.77
CA ASP A 262 -84.81 25.20 -0.66
C ASP A 262 -84.37 24.65 0.71
#